data_AF-A0A7C2WN01-F1
#
_entry.id   AF-A0A7C2WN01-F1
#
_cell.length_a   1.000
_cell.length_b   1.000
_cell.length_c   1.000
_cell.angle_alpha   90.00
_cell.angle_beta   90.00
_cell.angle_gamma   90.00
#
_symmetry.space_group_name_H-M   'P 1'
#
loop_
_entity.id
_entity.type
_entity.pdbx_description
1 polymer ?
#
loop_
_entity_poly.entity_id
_entity_poly.type
_entity_poly.pdbx_seq_one_letter_code
_entity_poly.pdbx_strand_id
1 'polypeptide(L)'
;AWGGQLWTTGFTVTITYNSGNTAREKIAMMLKTNIESLNDKFHVTVTPVDWATYIDSMVSHKLPVFIIGWLADYAHPHNWFYPYMHSWGDFAYSQNYISADPHIGKNPNVDAYIEEAFQTTNETRREELYKELQRLYLEEVPSFVAYQPIGRRWEREWVHGWFYNSLYPGTYMYWIWKQEYLQGDVNWDNVVDMKDIGAICKAFMTYPGHPRWNWRCDITRPGDRIVDMKDVGAACKNFMKTSQPWVPPS
;
A
#
# COMPACT_ATOMS: atom_id res chain seq x y z
N ALA A 1 -25.24 -15.44 -17.70
CA ALA A 1 -25.68 -14.12 -18.20
C ALA A 1 -26.51 -14.30 -19.48
N TRP A 2 -27.55 -13.49 -19.69
CA TRP A 2 -28.44 -13.50 -20.87
C TRP A 2 -28.88 -14.90 -21.33
N GLY A 3 -29.34 -15.75 -20.40
CA GLY A 3 -29.80 -17.10 -20.73
C GLY A 3 -28.76 -18.03 -21.40
N GLY A 4 -27.46 -17.73 -21.27
CA GLY A 4 -26.37 -18.52 -21.86
C GLY A 4 -25.85 -18.00 -23.20
N GLN A 5 -26.49 -16.99 -23.79
CA GLN A 5 -26.12 -16.43 -25.10
C GLN A 5 -24.74 -15.77 -25.14
N LEU A 6 -24.20 -15.38 -23.98
CA LEU A 6 -22.86 -14.80 -23.89
C LEU A 6 -21.79 -15.74 -24.45
N TRP A 7 -21.90 -17.04 -24.13
CA TRP A 7 -20.92 -18.05 -24.53
C TRP A 7 -20.93 -18.32 -26.04
N THR A 8 -22.05 -18.08 -26.70
CA THR A 8 -22.19 -18.28 -28.15
C THR A 8 -21.86 -17.01 -28.93
N THR A 9 -22.18 -15.83 -28.40
CA THR A 9 -22.00 -14.54 -29.08
C THR A 9 -20.63 -13.93 -28.84
N GLY A 10 -20.08 -14.08 -27.62
CA GLY A 10 -18.87 -13.39 -27.20
C GLY A 10 -19.10 -11.95 -26.78
N PHE A 11 -18.00 -11.26 -26.46
CA PHE A 11 -18.01 -9.84 -26.14
C PHE A 11 -16.63 -9.22 -26.38
N THR A 12 -16.60 -7.90 -26.55
CA THR A 12 -15.37 -7.11 -26.47
C THR A 12 -15.51 -6.08 -25.38
N VAL A 13 -14.54 -6.03 -24.46
CA VAL A 13 -14.51 -5.05 -23.35
C VAL A 13 -13.14 -4.39 -23.27
N THR A 14 -13.12 -3.13 -22.85
CA THR A 14 -11.88 -2.41 -22.58
C THR A 14 -11.68 -2.29 -21.06
N ILE A 15 -10.53 -2.76 -20.57
CA ILE A 15 -10.04 -2.52 -19.22
C ILE A 15 -9.04 -1.37 -19.29
N THR A 16 -9.32 -0.29 -18.56
CA THR A 16 -8.44 0.86 -18.48
C THR A 16 -7.63 0.86 -17.18
N TYR A 17 -6.43 1.40 -17.26
CA TYR A 17 -5.58 1.67 -16.11
C TYR A 17 -4.84 3.00 -16.29
N ASN A 18 -4.41 3.61 -15.20
CA ASN A 18 -3.64 4.84 -15.30
C ASN A 18 -2.21 4.57 -15.78
N SER A 19 -1.78 5.31 -16.80
CA SER A 19 -0.47 5.17 -17.42
C SER A 19 0.66 5.32 -16.38
N GLY A 20 1.71 4.51 -16.53
CA GLY A 20 2.83 4.44 -15.59
C GLY A 20 2.59 3.56 -14.35
N ASN A 21 1.38 3.05 -14.12
CA ASN A 21 1.10 2.14 -13.00
C ASN A 21 1.28 0.67 -13.39
N THR A 22 2.50 0.17 -13.21
CA THR A 22 2.87 -1.22 -13.56
C THR A 22 2.07 -2.28 -12.79
N ALA A 23 1.58 -1.96 -11.58
CA ALA A 23 0.78 -2.91 -10.81
C ALA A 23 -0.62 -3.08 -11.43
N ARG A 24 -1.28 -1.97 -11.78
CA ARG A 24 -2.59 -2.00 -12.44
C ARG A 24 -2.52 -2.56 -13.85
N GLU A 25 -1.45 -2.27 -14.59
CA GLU A 25 -1.17 -2.88 -15.89
C GLU A 25 -1.12 -4.41 -15.79
N LYS A 26 -0.35 -4.95 -14.83
CA LYS A 26 -0.25 -6.40 -14.62
C LYS A 26 -1.59 -7.03 -14.28
N ILE A 27 -2.39 -6.38 -13.44
CA ILE A 27 -3.75 -6.84 -13.10
C ILE A 27 -4.63 -6.87 -14.35
N ALA A 28 -4.64 -5.80 -15.15
CA ALA A 28 -5.41 -5.76 -16.39
C ALA A 28 -4.99 -6.85 -17.38
N MET A 29 -3.69 -7.11 -17.52
CA MET A 29 -3.15 -8.16 -18.38
C MET A 29 -3.48 -9.57 -17.87
N MET A 30 -3.46 -9.79 -16.56
CA MET A 30 -3.90 -11.06 -15.96
C MET A 30 -5.39 -11.31 -16.20
N LEU A 31 -6.23 -10.27 -16.03
CA LEU A 31 -7.66 -10.35 -16.34
C LEU A 31 -7.90 -10.65 -17.81
N LYS A 32 -7.23 -9.95 -18.72
CA LYS A 32 -7.27 -10.24 -20.16
C LYS A 32 -6.94 -11.71 -20.43
N THR A 33 -5.78 -12.18 -19.97
CA THR A 33 -5.32 -13.55 -20.22
C THR A 33 -6.33 -14.59 -19.72
N ASN A 34 -6.81 -14.43 -18.49
CA ASN A 34 -7.75 -15.38 -17.90
C ASN A 34 -9.12 -15.33 -18.58
N ILE A 35 -9.67 -14.15 -18.87
CA ILE A 35 -10.98 -14.00 -19.53
C ILE A 35 -10.95 -14.60 -20.94
N GLU A 36 -9.93 -14.27 -21.74
CA GLU A 36 -9.81 -14.78 -23.11
C GLU A 36 -9.51 -16.29 -23.15
N SER A 37 -8.93 -16.86 -22.09
CA SER A 37 -8.73 -18.31 -21.99
C SER A 37 -10.03 -19.12 -21.81
N LEU A 38 -11.10 -18.47 -21.35
CA LEU A 38 -12.39 -19.14 -21.11
C LEU A 38 -13.15 -19.43 -22.41
N ASN A 39 -13.00 -18.57 -23.43
CA ASN A 39 -13.75 -18.65 -24.68
C ASN A 39 -13.04 -17.82 -25.75
N ASP A 40 -12.92 -18.38 -26.96
CA ASP A 40 -12.26 -17.75 -28.10
C ASP A 40 -12.95 -16.48 -28.61
N LYS A 41 -14.23 -16.27 -28.24
CA LYS A 41 -15.03 -15.08 -28.59
C LYS A 41 -15.00 -14.00 -27.52
N PHE A 42 -14.29 -14.22 -26.41
CA PHE A 42 -14.09 -13.18 -25.40
C PHE A 42 -12.85 -12.40 -25.77
N HIS A 43 -12.99 -11.08 -25.89
CA HIS A 43 -11.91 -10.18 -26.25
C HIS A 43 -11.80 -9.03 -25.24
N VAL A 44 -10.61 -8.85 -24.70
CA VAL A 44 -10.31 -7.81 -23.72
C VAL A 44 -9.21 -6.92 -24.28
N THR A 45 -9.49 -5.63 -24.37
CA THR A 45 -8.48 -4.60 -24.73
C THR A 45 -7.98 -3.94 -23.46
N VAL A 46 -6.66 -3.83 -23.30
CA VAL A 46 -6.05 -3.13 -22.14
C VAL A 46 -5.53 -1.78 -22.62
N THR A 47 -6.03 -0.69 -22.05
CA THR A 47 -5.72 0.67 -22.52
C THR A 47 -5.15 1.54 -21.38
N PRO A 48 -3.92 2.07 -21.51
CA PRO A 48 -3.40 3.08 -20.60
C PRO A 48 -4.07 4.44 -20.84
N VAL A 49 -4.37 5.17 -19.77
CA VAL A 49 -4.93 6.53 -19.83
C VAL A 49 -4.14 7.43 -18.87
N ASP A 50 -3.86 8.67 -19.26
CA ASP A 50 -3.25 9.65 -18.36
C ASP A 50 -4.13 9.90 -17.12
N TRP A 51 -3.52 10.15 -15.95
CA TRP A 51 -4.25 10.21 -14.68
C TRP A 51 -5.35 11.28 -14.64
N ALA A 52 -5.08 12.49 -15.15
CA ALA A 52 -6.08 13.56 -15.13
C ALA A 52 -7.29 13.21 -16.01
N THR A 53 -7.03 12.65 -17.19
CA THR A 53 -8.07 12.19 -18.13
C THR A 53 -8.81 10.97 -17.58
N TYR A 54 -8.10 10.09 -16.87
CA TYR A 54 -8.65 8.87 -16.29
C TYR A 54 -9.71 9.17 -15.24
N ILE A 55 -9.42 10.10 -14.33
CA ILE A 55 -10.38 10.55 -13.31
C ILE A 55 -11.61 11.18 -13.96
N ASP A 56 -11.42 12.13 -14.89
CA ASP A 56 -12.54 12.79 -15.59
C ASP A 56 -13.43 11.77 -16.34
N SER A 57 -12.80 10.80 -17.02
CA SER A 57 -13.50 9.75 -17.75
C SER A 57 -14.24 8.79 -16.82
N MET A 58 -13.66 8.49 -15.65
CA MET A 58 -14.28 7.64 -14.63
C MET A 58 -15.55 8.28 -14.07
N VAL A 59 -15.45 9.52 -13.61
CA VAL A 59 -16.60 10.24 -13.03
C VAL A 59 -17.66 10.58 -14.08
N SER A 60 -17.26 10.73 -15.35
CA SER A 60 -18.18 10.92 -16.49
C SER A 60 -18.78 9.61 -17.02
N HIS A 61 -18.58 8.47 -16.34
CA HIS A 61 -19.08 7.15 -16.73
C HIS A 61 -18.64 6.67 -18.13
N LYS A 62 -17.48 7.13 -18.61
CA LYS A 62 -16.95 6.78 -19.95
C LYS A 62 -16.09 5.51 -19.95
N LEU A 63 -15.70 5.02 -18.78
CA LEU A 63 -14.81 3.85 -18.64
C LEU A 63 -15.62 2.57 -18.42
N PRO A 64 -15.56 1.58 -19.32
CA PRO A 64 -16.31 0.32 -19.15
C PRO A 64 -15.84 -0.49 -17.95
N VAL A 65 -14.53 -0.60 -17.77
CA VAL A 65 -13.88 -1.22 -16.61
C VAL A 65 -12.66 -0.39 -16.26
N PHE A 66 -12.55 0.05 -15.01
CA PHE A 66 -11.43 0.82 -14.50
C PHE A 66 -10.83 0.15 -13.28
N ILE A 67 -9.51 0.27 -13.10
CA ILE A 67 -8.78 -0.18 -11.92
C ILE A 67 -8.40 1.02 -11.08
N ILE A 68 -8.84 1.03 -9.82
CA ILE A 68 -8.51 2.09 -8.87
C ILE A 68 -8.20 1.52 -7.49
N GLY A 69 -7.74 2.37 -6.57
CA GLY A 69 -7.46 2.01 -5.19
C GLY A 69 -7.77 3.18 -4.28
N TRP A 70 -8.04 2.86 -3.03
CA TRP A 70 -8.35 3.81 -1.98
C TRP A 70 -7.29 3.73 -0.88
N LEU A 71 -6.93 4.89 -0.34
CA LEU A 71 -6.10 4.99 0.86
C LEU A 71 -7.02 5.50 1.97
N ALA A 72 -6.88 4.93 3.17
CA ALA A 72 -7.75 5.34 4.26
C ALA A 72 -7.41 6.77 4.71
N ASP A 73 -8.39 7.67 4.70
CA ASP A 73 -8.27 9.05 5.19
C ASP A 73 -8.38 9.11 6.72
N TYR A 74 -9.17 8.19 7.30
CA TYR A 74 -9.33 8.03 8.74
C TYR A 74 -9.59 6.56 9.08
N ALA A 75 -9.13 6.13 10.27
CA ALA A 75 -9.22 4.74 10.72
C ALA A 75 -10.63 4.37 11.20
N HIS A 76 -11.59 4.35 10.28
CA HIS A 76 -12.96 3.92 10.55
C HIS A 76 -13.54 3.17 9.35
N PRO A 77 -14.34 2.10 9.55
CA PRO A 77 -14.90 1.34 8.44
C PRO A 77 -15.73 2.18 7.47
N HIS A 78 -16.41 3.24 7.96
CA HIS A 78 -17.15 4.20 7.13
C HIS A 78 -16.32 4.76 5.96
N ASN A 79 -15.01 4.99 6.16
CA ASN A 79 -14.13 5.50 5.10
C ASN A 79 -13.90 4.48 3.96
N TRP A 80 -14.32 3.23 4.12
CA TRP A 80 -14.36 2.22 3.07
C TRP A 80 -15.77 2.03 2.51
N PHE A 81 -16.79 1.93 3.36
CA PHE A 81 -18.16 1.67 2.88
C PHE A 81 -18.76 2.88 2.16
N TYR A 82 -18.48 4.10 2.60
CA TYR A 82 -19.07 5.28 1.97
C TYR A 82 -18.60 5.45 0.51
N PRO A 83 -17.29 5.52 0.19
CA PRO A 83 -16.86 5.72 -1.19
C PRO A 83 -17.26 4.59 -2.14
N TYR A 84 -17.31 3.35 -1.63
CA TYR A 84 -17.56 2.15 -2.45
C TYR A 84 -19.02 1.75 -2.58
N MET A 85 -19.90 2.18 -1.67
CA MET A 85 -21.28 1.68 -1.61
C MET A 85 -22.35 2.77 -1.48
N HIS A 86 -22.06 3.92 -0.89
CA HIS A 86 -23.06 4.97 -0.74
C HIS A 86 -23.36 5.64 -2.10
N SER A 87 -24.60 6.03 -2.39
CA SER A 87 -24.98 6.65 -3.68
C SER A 87 -24.14 7.88 -4.06
N TRP A 88 -23.64 8.61 -3.07
CA TRP A 88 -22.75 9.79 -3.24
C TRP A 88 -21.27 9.47 -3.03
N GLY A 89 -20.92 8.19 -2.86
CA GLY A 89 -19.54 7.74 -2.76
C GLY A 89 -18.82 7.79 -4.10
N ASP A 90 -17.52 8.14 -4.08
CA ASP A 90 -16.72 8.37 -5.29
C ASP A 90 -16.80 7.22 -6.32
N PHE A 91 -16.69 5.98 -5.84
CA PHE A 91 -16.67 4.80 -6.70
C PHE A 91 -18.07 4.26 -6.98
N ALA A 92 -18.95 4.25 -5.98
CA ALA A 92 -20.34 3.86 -6.19
C ALA A 92 -21.01 4.74 -7.26
N TYR A 93 -20.78 6.06 -7.21
CA TYR A 93 -21.19 7.00 -8.23
C TYR A 93 -20.57 6.67 -9.59
N SER A 94 -19.23 6.59 -9.65
CA SER A 94 -18.52 6.34 -10.92
C SER A 94 -18.95 5.04 -11.61
N GLN A 95 -19.27 4.00 -10.82
CA GLN A 95 -19.73 2.69 -11.31
C GLN A 95 -21.22 2.65 -11.66
N ASN A 96 -21.99 3.68 -11.35
CA ASN A 96 -23.46 3.63 -11.35
C ASN A 96 -24.00 2.47 -10.51
N TYR A 97 -23.33 2.14 -9.41
CA TYR A 97 -23.69 1.01 -8.55
C TYR A 97 -25.01 1.28 -7.80
N ILE A 98 -25.17 2.50 -7.31
CA ILE A 98 -26.40 3.03 -6.74
C ILE A 98 -26.59 4.42 -7.32
N SER A 99 -27.78 4.70 -7.85
CA SER A 99 -28.10 6.01 -8.39
C SER A 99 -29.48 6.48 -7.93
N ALA A 100 -29.73 7.79 -8.06
CA ALA A 100 -31.05 8.37 -7.86
C ALA A 100 -32.05 8.02 -8.99
N ASP A 101 -31.58 7.44 -10.09
CA ASP A 101 -32.42 6.86 -11.13
C ASP A 101 -32.87 5.45 -10.67
N PRO A 102 -34.18 5.21 -10.48
CA PRO A 102 -34.69 3.92 -10.01
C PRO A 102 -34.49 2.76 -10.99
N HIS A 103 -34.01 3.04 -12.21
CA HIS A 103 -33.61 2.03 -13.19
C HIS A 103 -32.12 1.66 -13.13
N ILE A 104 -31.34 2.37 -12.30
CA ILE A 104 -29.90 2.23 -12.20
C ILE A 104 -29.52 2.04 -10.72
N GLY A 105 -29.20 0.79 -10.38
CA GLY A 105 -28.72 0.39 -9.05
C GLY A 105 -29.46 -0.84 -8.51
N LYS A 106 -28.75 -1.69 -7.76
CA LYS A 106 -29.30 -2.98 -7.30
C LYS A 106 -30.11 -2.90 -6.01
N ASN A 107 -29.77 -2.00 -5.09
CA ASN A 107 -30.28 -2.06 -3.72
C ASN A 107 -30.48 -0.68 -3.09
N PRO A 108 -31.74 -0.22 -2.90
CA PRO A 108 -32.02 1.10 -2.34
C PRO A 108 -31.72 1.22 -0.84
N ASN A 109 -31.43 0.12 -0.14
CA ASN A 109 -31.28 0.11 1.32
C ASN A 109 -29.83 0.30 1.79
N VAL A 110 -28.85 0.26 0.88
CA VAL A 110 -27.42 0.35 1.22
C VAL A 110 -27.08 1.69 1.89
N ASP A 111 -27.59 2.80 1.36
CA ASP A 111 -27.39 4.13 1.95
C ASP A 111 -27.90 4.18 3.38
N ALA A 112 -29.12 3.68 3.63
CA ALA A 112 -29.71 3.67 4.97
C ALA A 112 -28.88 2.87 5.99
N TYR A 113 -28.31 1.73 5.58
CA TYR A 113 -27.42 0.96 6.45
C TYR A 113 -26.10 1.68 6.74
N ILE A 114 -25.53 2.37 5.75
CA ILE A 114 -24.30 3.15 5.93
C ILE A 114 -24.54 4.31 6.89
N GLU A 115 -25.65 5.03 6.72
CA GLU A 115 -26.03 6.15 7.58
C GLU A 115 -26.35 5.71 9.02
N GLU A 116 -27.08 4.61 9.19
CA GLU A 116 -27.32 4.01 10.51
C GLU A 116 -25.99 3.60 11.17
N ALA A 117 -25.09 2.95 10.43
CA ALA A 117 -23.80 2.50 10.94
C ALA A 117 -22.91 3.67 11.36
N PHE A 118 -23.01 4.83 10.69
CA PHE A 118 -22.28 6.03 11.06
C PHE A 118 -22.85 6.71 12.30
N GLN A 119 -24.18 6.77 12.43
CA GLN A 119 -24.87 7.47 13.53
C GLN A 119 -24.94 6.65 14.83
N THR A 120 -24.91 5.32 14.75
CA THR A 120 -25.05 4.46 15.93
C THR A 120 -23.86 4.58 16.88
N THR A 121 -24.13 4.66 18.18
CA THR A 121 -23.10 4.66 19.24
C THR A 121 -22.82 3.27 19.81
N ASN A 122 -23.64 2.27 19.48
CA ASN A 122 -23.46 0.89 19.91
C ASN A 122 -22.48 0.17 18.95
N GLU A 123 -21.31 -0.21 19.48
CA GLU A 123 -20.26 -0.88 18.70
C GLU A 123 -20.71 -2.21 18.10
N THR A 124 -21.47 -3.03 18.84
CA THR A 124 -21.99 -4.31 18.35
C THR A 124 -22.94 -4.11 17.19
N ARG A 125 -23.87 -3.15 17.30
CA ARG A 125 -24.80 -2.81 16.20
C ARG A 125 -24.04 -2.29 14.98
N ARG A 126 -23.02 -1.46 15.18
CA ARG A 126 -22.17 -0.96 14.10
C ARG A 126 -21.46 -2.09 13.36
N GLU A 127 -20.92 -3.05 14.10
CA GLU A 127 -20.24 -4.22 13.53
C GLU A 127 -21.20 -5.09 12.70
N GLU A 128 -22.40 -5.36 13.21
CA GLU A 128 -23.43 -6.10 12.48
C GLU A 128 -23.79 -5.42 11.15
N LEU A 129 -24.02 -4.11 11.16
CA LEU A 129 -24.34 -3.35 9.95
C LEU A 129 -23.21 -3.41 8.92
N TYR A 130 -21.95 -3.24 9.34
CA TYR A 130 -20.81 -3.33 8.41
C TYR A 130 -20.55 -4.75 7.90
N LYS A 131 -20.85 -5.80 8.68
CA LYS A 131 -20.79 -7.18 8.19
C LYS A 131 -21.86 -7.45 7.14
N GLU A 132 -23.06 -6.93 7.35
CA GLU A 132 -24.14 -7.05 6.39
C GLU A 132 -23.83 -6.30 5.08
N LEU A 133 -23.27 -5.08 5.17
CA LEU A 133 -22.78 -4.34 4.01
C LEU A 133 -21.69 -5.12 3.25
N GLN A 134 -20.76 -5.78 3.95
CA GLN A 134 -19.75 -6.64 3.30
C GLN A 134 -20.39 -7.81 2.56
N ARG A 135 -21.39 -8.46 3.17
CA ARG A 135 -22.14 -9.56 2.55
C ARG A 135 -22.82 -9.08 1.27
N LEU A 136 -23.53 -7.96 1.32
CA LEU A 136 -24.18 -7.35 0.16
C LEU A 136 -23.18 -7.01 -0.95
N TYR A 137 -22.03 -6.43 -0.60
CA TYR A 137 -20.98 -6.11 -1.57
C TYR A 137 -20.47 -7.35 -2.31
N LEU A 138 -20.27 -8.46 -1.59
CA LEU A 138 -19.82 -9.74 -2.16
C LEU A 138 -20.88 -10.45 -2.99
N GLU A 139 -22.16 -10.29 -2.66
CA GLU A 139 -23.27 -10.88 -3.43
C GLU A 139 -23.60 -10.09 -4.68
N GLU A 140 -23.53 -8.77 -4.60
CA GLU A 140 -23.88 -7.88 -5.70
C GLU A 140 -22.74 -7.67 -6.70
N VAL A 141 -21.50 -7.80 -6.22
CA VAL A 141 -20.22 -7.68 -6.95
C VAL A 141 -20.16 -6.42 -7.84
N PRO A 142 -20.32 -5.21 -7.26
CA PRO A 142 -20.11 -3.98 -8.03
C PRO A 142 -18.65 -3.79 -8.42
N SER A 143 -17.72 -4.26 -7.59
CA SER A 143 -16.31 -4.40 -7.90
C SER A 143 -15.75 -5.59 -7.14
N PHE A 144 -14.52 -6.00 -7.46
CA PHE A 144 -13.80 -7.03 -6.72
C PHE A 144 -12.47 -6.49 -6.21
N VAL A 145 -12.09 -6.90 -5.00
CA VAL A 145 -10.85 -6.48 -4.37
C VAL A 145 -9.69 -7.27 -4.98
N ALA A 146 -8.80 -6.58 -5.69
CA ALA A 146 -7.67 -7.24 -6.36
C ALA A 146 -6.56 -7.65 -5.37
N TYR A 147 -6.15 -6.76 -4.47
CA TYR A 147 -5.12 -7.01 -3.45
C TYR A 147 -5.06 -5.87 -2.43
N GLN A 148 -4.50 -6.16 -1.25
CA GLN A 148 -4.07 -5.16 -0.28
C GLN A 148 -2.52 -5.11 -0.26
N PRO A 149 -1.89 -4.00 -0.70
CA PRO A 149 -0.44 -3.93 -0.80
C PRO A 149 0.23 -3.98 0.58
N ILE A 150 1.31 -4.75 0.70
CA ILE A 150 2.30 -4.58 1.76
C ILE A 150 3.47 -3.76 1.20
N GLY A 151 3.81 -2.67 1.88
CA GLY A 151 4.91 -1.80 1.50
C GLY A 151 6.24 -2.26 2.10
N ARG A 152 7.34 -1.99 1.38
CA ARG A 152 8.68 -1.97 1.96
C ARG A 152 9.28 -0.60 1.69
N ARG A 153 9.89 0.00 2.71
CA ARG A 153 10.65 1.23 2.57
C ARG A 153 12.13 0.90 2.66
N TRP A 154 12.89 1.45 1.72
CA TRP A 154 14.34 1.38 1.71
C TRP A 154 14.86 2.80 1.88
N GLU A 155 15.61 3.03 2.94
CA GLU A 155 16.25 4.31 3.20
C GLU A 155 17.70 4.10 3.61
N ARG A 156 18.48 5.17 3.46
CA ARG A 156 19.87 5.17 3.88
C ARG A 156 19.91 5.24 5.41
N GLU A 157 20.92 4.61 6.02
CA GLU A 157 21.14 4.59 7.48
C GLU A 157 21.22 5.98 8.12
N TRP A 158 21.60 7.01 7.35
CA TRP A 158 21.67 8.39 7.82
C TRP A 158 20.32 9.13 7.83
N VAL A 159 19.22 8.49 7.40
CA VAL A 159 17.87 9.05 7.42
C VAL A 159 17.18 8.58 8.70
N HIS A 160 16.79 9.54 9.53
CA HIS A 160 16.20 9.28 10.85
C HIS A 160 14.85 9.96 11.00
N GLY A 161 14.12 9.55 12.03
CA GLY A 161 12.82 10.15 12.39
C GLY A 161 11.64 9.69 11.54
N TRP A 162 11.89 8.82 10.56
CA TRP A 162 10.82 8.18 9.83
C TRP A 162 10.12 7.14 10.70
N PHE A 163 8.80 7.14 10.66
CA PHE A 163 7.96 6.09 11.21
C PHE A 163 6.86 5.76 10.21
N TYR A 164 6.39 4.50 10.25
CA TYR A 164 5.29 4.08 9.41
C TYR A 164 3.95 4.56 9.98
N ASN A 165 3.16 5.25 9.17
CA ASN A 165 1.78 5.60 9.47
C ASN A 165 0.89 5.27 8.29
N SER A 166 -0.06 4.35 8.49
CA SER A 166 -0.95 3.85 7.44
C SER A 166 -1.93 4.89 6.90
N LEU A 167 -2.22 5.97 7.64
CA LEU A 167 -3.18 7.00 7.24
C LEU A 167 -2.55 8.21 6.54
N TYR A 168 -1.22 8.31 6.56
CA TYR A 168 -0.53 9.46 5.99
C TYR A 168 0.03 9.10 4.61
N PRO A 169 -0.55 9.63 3.52
CA PRO A 169 0.01 9.43 2.19
C PRO A 169 1.33 10.20 2.05
N GLY A 170 2.36 9.51 1.56
CA GLY A 170 3.64 10.11 1.24
C GLY A 170 4.65 10.15 2.39
N THR A 171 5.55 11.13 2.35
CA THR A 171 6.66 11.27 3.31
C THR A 171 6.58 12.65 3.95
N TYR A 172 6.29 12.69 5.26
CA TYR A 172 6.23 13.92 6.02
C TYR A 172 7.64 14.35 6.47
N MET A 173 8.21 15.30 5.74
CA MET A 173 9.64 15.65 5.86
C MET A 173 9.99 16.35 7.17
N TYR A 174 9.02 16.92 7.89
CA TYR A 174 9.28 17.67 9.12
C TYR A 174 9.90 16.81 10.23
N TRP A 175 9.47 15.55 10.37
CA TRP A 175 10.02 14.63 11.37
C TRP A 175 11.30 13.94 10.90
N ILE A 176 11.70 14.15 9.65
CA ILE A 176 12.80 13.42 9.03
C ILE A 176 14.05 14.28 9.07
N TRP A 177 15.16 13.69 9.50
CA TRP A 177 16.44 14.37 9.49
C TRP A 177 17.57 13.51 8.96
N LYS A 178 18.65 14.19 8.57
CA LYS A 178 19.91 13.57 8.20
C LYS A 178 20.87 13.62 9.38
N GLN A 179 21.41 12.46 9.77
CA GLN A 179 22.48 12.35 10.75
C GLN A 179 23.45 11.26 10.33
N GLU A 180 24.72 11.64 10.19
CA GLU A 180 25.79 10.71 9.86
C GLU A 180 26.43 10.21 11.16
N TYR A 181 26.29 8.91 11.43
CA TYR A 181 27.03 8.26 12.51
C TYR A 181 28.45 7.97 12.06
N LEU A 182 29.39 8.05 13.01
CA LEU A 182 30.76 7.66 12.75
C LEU A 182 30.83 6.17 12.47
N GLN A 183 31.71 5.79 11.53
CA GLN A 183 32.00 4.37 11.30
C GLN A 183 32.52 3.74 12.60
N GLY A 184 31.76 2.81 13.17
CA GLY A 184 32.07 2.21 14.47
C GLY A 184 31.07 2.52 15.57
N ASP A 185 30.19 3.52 15.41
CA ASP A 185 29.05 3.74 16.31
C ASP A 185 27.91 2.80 15.86
N VAL A 186 27.85 1.62 16.47
CA VAL A 186 26.91 0.55 16.08
C VAL A 186 25.63 0.57 16.92
N ASN A 187 25.64 1.33 18.02
CA ASN A 187 24.53 1.47 18.94
C ASN A 187 23.77 2.81 18.78
N TRP A 188 24.34 3.75 18.02
CA TRP A 188 23.79 5.06 17.64
C TRP A 188 23.65 6.07 18.79
N ASP A 189 24.52 5.99 19.80
CA ASP A 189 24.57 6.95 20.92
C ASP A 189 25.44 8.19 20.63
N ASN A 190 25.95 8.32 19.40
CA ASN A 190 26.80 9.39 18.91
C ASN A 190 28.25 9.35 19.40
N VAL A 191 28.69 8.26 20.02
CA VAL A 191 30.07 8.09 20.47
C VAL A 191 30.53 6.71 20.05
N VAL A 192 31.76 6.59 19.55
CA VAL A 192 32.37 5.25 19.38
C VAL A 192 33.09 4.88 20.66
N ASP A 193 32.47 4.09 21.53
CA ASP A 193 33.02 3.71 22.83
C ASP A 193 33.19 2.18 22.98
N MET A 194 33.50 1.72 24.20
CA MET A 194 33.69 0.29 24.47
C MET A 194 32.41 -0.53 24.34
N LYS A 195 31.23 0.09 24.40
CA LYS A 195 29.95 -0.60 24.15
C LYS A 195 29.84 -0.98 22.69
N ASP A 196 30.29 -0.12 21.77
CA ASP A 196 30.28 -0.42 20.33
C ASP A 196 31.23 -1.56 20.00
N ILE A 197 32.47 -1.46 20.48
CA ILE A 197 33.46 -2.53 20.31
C ILE A 197 32.93 -3.81 20.95
N GLY A 198 32.32 -3.73 22.13
CA GLY A 198 31.68 -4.86 22.78
C GLY A 198 30.54 -5.47 21.96
N ALA A 199 29.72 -4.66 21.29
CA ALA A 199 28.66 -5.12 20.41
C ALA A 199 29.20 -5.81 19.15
N ILE A 200 30.26 -5.26 18.54
CA ILE A 200 30.95 -5.89 17.40
C ILE A 200 31.56 -7.22 17.83
N CYS A 201 32.26 -7.27 18.97
CA CYS A 201 32.85 -8.50 19.51
C CYS A 201 31.79 -9.57 19.81
N LYS A 202 30.59 -9.18 20.28
CA LYS A 202 29.47 -10.14 20.47
C LYS A 202 28.98 -10.75 19.16
N ALA A 203 29.08 -10.01 18.07
CA ALA A 203 28.74 -10.46 16.72
C ALA A 203 29.94 -11.07 15.96
N PHE A 204 31.11 -11.22 16.59
CA PHE A 204 32.32 -11.68 15.91
C PHE A 204 32.17 -13.06 15.26
N MET A 205 32.75 -13.19 14.05
CA MET A 205 32.68 -14.35 13.15
C MET A 205 31.26 -14.77 12.78
N THR A 206 30.35 -13.81 12.64
CA THR A 206 28.98 -14.08 12.18
C THR A 206 28.78 -13.59 10.75
N TYR A 207 27.73 -14.11 10.10
CA TYR A 207 27.34 -13.80 8.72
C TYR A 207 25.81 -13.86 8.57
N PRO A 208 25.20 -13.29 7.51
CA PRO A 208 23.76 -13.32 7.30
C PRO A 208 23.16 -14.73 7.45
N GLY A 209 22.20 -14.86 8.37
CA GLY A 209 21.57 -16.15 8.72
C GLY A 209 22.06 -16.76 10.04
N HIS A 210 23.14 -16.26 10.62
CA HIS A 210 23.60 -16.69 11.95
C HIS A 210 22.78 -16.02 13.08
N PRO A 211 22.41 -16.69 14.19
CA PRO A 211 21.56 -16.11 15.24
C PRO A 211 22.12 -14.86 15.93
N ARG A 212 23.46 -14.76 16.01
CA ARG A 212 24.19 -13.60 16.55
C ARG A 212 24.55 -12.55 15.49
N TRP A 213 24.14 -12.74 14.23
CA TRP A 213 24.44 -11.80 13.16
C TRP A 213 23.77 -10.47 13.44
N ASN A 214 24.57 -9.41 13.41
CA ASN A 214 24.07 -8.05 13.45
C ASN A 214 24.69 -7.29 12.28
N TRP A 215 23.85 -6.92 11.33
CA TRP A 215 24.28 -6.15 10.15
C TRP A 215 24.92 -4.81 10.52
N ARG A 216 24.61 -4.24 11.70
CA ARG A 216 25.23 -3.00 12.18
C ARG A 216 26.69 -3.18 12.59
N CYS A 217 27.12 -4.42 12.86
CA CYS A 217 28.48 -4.72 13.30
C CYS A 217 29.43 -5.08 12.16
N ASP A 218 28.93 -5.28 10.94
CA ASP A 218 29.71 -5.31 9.70
C ASP A 218 29.86 -3.88 9.18
N ILE A 219 30.90 -3.22 9.67
CA ILE A 219 31.12 -1.78 9.48
C ILE A 219 32.18 -1.48 8.43
N THR A 220 32.90 -2.48 7.94
CA THR A 220 33.79 -2.30 6.78
C THR A 220 33.01 -1.76 5.58
N ARG A 221 33.65 -0.92 4.75
CA ARG A 221 33.03 -0.31 3.57
C ARG A 221 33.93 -0.49 2.34
N PRO A 222 33.48 -1.21 1.30
CA PRO A 222 32.24 -1.99 1.24
C PRO A 222 32.26 -3.15 2.25
N GLY A 223 31.12 -3.44 2.88
CA GLY A 223 30.99 -4.52 3.86
C GLY A 223 31.15 -5.89 3.20
N ASP A 224 31.83 -6.81 3.87
CA ASP A 224 32.11 -8.15 3.35
C ASP A 224 31.12 -9.22 3.85
N ARG A 225 30.07 -8.79 4.58
CA ARG A 225 29.04 -9.64 5.20
C ARG A 225 29.58 -10.60 6.26
N ILE A 226 30.74 -10.29 6.82
CA ILE A 226 31.36 -11.04 7.90
C ILE A 226 31.79 -10.05 8.97
N VAL A 227 31.35 -10.26 10.21
CA VAL A 227 31.90 -9.46 11.33
C VAL A 227 33.24 -10.06 11.72
N ASP A 228 34.35 -9.40 11.38
CA ASP A 228 35.71 -9.88 11.66
C ASP A 228 36.62 -8.80 12.28
N MET A 229 37.93 -9.07 12.32
CA MET A 229 38.90 -8.13 12.91
C MET A 229 39.03 -6.83 12.12
N LYS A 230 38.64 -6.80 10.85
CA LYS A 230 38.58 -5.56 10.06
C LYS A 230 37.51 -4.62 10.60
N ASP A 231 36.37 -5.14 11.04
CA ASP A 231 35.31 -4.35 11.66
C ASP A 231 35.75 -3.79 13.01
N VAL A 232 36.34 -4.64 13.85
CA VAL A 232 36.91 -4.17 15.13
C VAL A 232 37.96 -3.09 14.88
N GLY A 233 38.86 -3.30 13.92
CA GLY A 233 39.86 -2.32 13.52
C GLY A 233 39.26 -1.02 12.98
N ALA A 234 38.16 -1.09 12.23
CA ALA A 234 37.46 0.09 11.72
C ALA A 234 36.80 0.91 12.86
N ALA A 235 36.22 0.25 13.87
CA ALA A 235 35.67 0.93 15.03
C ALA A 235 36.77 1.58 15.87
N CYS A 236 37.88 0.87 16.11
CA CYS A 236 39.02 1.38 16.86
C CYS A 236 39.63 2.65 16.24
N LYS A 237 39.59 2.83 14.91
CA LYS A 237 40.05 4.07 14.23
C LYS A 237 39.26 5.32 14.64
N ASN A 238 38.03 5.13 15.12
CA ASN A 238 37.14 6.20 15.54
C ASN A 238 36.85 6.18 17.04
N PHE A 239 37.57 5.37 17.82
CA PHE A 239 37.38 5.27 19.27
C PHE A 239 37.44 6.65 19.95
N MET A 240 36.49 6.90 20.85
CA MET A 240 36.25 8.16 21.58
C MET A 240 35.92 9.38 20.70
N LYS A 241 35.66 9.20 19.40
CA LYS A 241 35.14 10.27 18.56
C LYS A 241 33.61 10.32 18.66
N THR A 242 33.06 11.51 18.47
CA THR A 242 31.62 11.75 18.52
C THR A 242 31.07 12.25 17.18
N SER A 243 29.89 11.78 16.79
CA SER A 243 29.13 12.38 15.67
C SER A 243 28.46 13.67 16.13
N GLN A 244 28.30 14.62 15.22
CA GLN A 244 27.53 15.83 15.51
C GLN A 244 26.06 15.43 15.73
N PRO A 245 25.46 15.79 16.89
CA PRO A 245 24.03 15.59 17.10
C PRO A 245 23.27 16.36 16.03
N TRP A 246 22.18 15.79 15.54
CA TRP A 246 21.28 16.56 14.70
C TRP A 246 20.65 17.70 15.49
N VAL A 247 20.68 18.90 14.90
CA VAL A 247 19.98 20.08 15.40
C VAL A 247 18.91 20.45 14.38
N PRO A 248 17.63 20.57 14.76
CA PRO A 248 16.59 21.03 13.84
C PRO A 248 16.94 22.41 13.30
N PRO A 249 16.72 22.67 12.00
CA PRO A 249 16.79 24.04 11.48
C PRO A 249 15.76 24.90 12.24
N SER A 250 16.21 26.04 12.74
CA SER A 250 15.40 27.07 13.41
C SER A 250 14.40 27.73 12.47
#